data_AF-A0A7S4HIL4-F1
#
_entry.id   AF-A0A7S4HIL4-F1
#
_cell.length_a   1.000
_cell.length_b   1.000
_cell.length_c   1.000
_cell.angle_alpha   90.00
_cell.angle_beta   90.00
_cell.angle_gamma   90.00
#
_symmetry.space_group_name_H-M   'P 1'
#
loop_
_entity.id
_entity.type
_entity.pdbx_description
1 polymer ?
#
loop_
_entity_poly.entity_id
_entity_poly.type
_entity_poly.pdbx_seq_one_letter_code
_entity_poly.pdbx_strand_id
1 'polypeptide(L)'
;KPTDAEPETLRKLLLGALRFGKPFVLDMLSLTLDEDVLNELLDPVLPSLLSLLLSKRICEEQHYSKLIRPSDGDEYGLTLWKTRNLEYFHFVLLSKLPLAPEWCTDKMFIVKVAS
;
A
#
# COMPACT_ATOMS: atom_id res chain seq x y z
N LYS A 1 -10.35 -3.06 13.37
CA LYS A 1 -9.04 -3.74 13.21
C LYS A 1 -8.55 -3.49 11.79
N PRO A 2 -7.25 -3.63 11.47
CA PRO A 2 -6.72 -3.43 10.11
C PRO A 2 -7.45 -4.28 9.06
N THR A 3 -7.96 -5.44 9.48
CA THR A 3 -8.82 -6.37 8.72
C THR A 3 -10.24 -5.87 8.43
N ASP A 4 -10.67 -4.75 9.04
CA ASP A 4 -12.01 -4.19 8.85
C ASP A 4 -11.99 -2.94 7.95
N ALA A 5 -10.83 -2.61 7.38
CA ALA A 5 -10.74 -1.50 6.45
C ALA A 5 -11.49 -1.87 5.18
N GLU A 6 -12.62 -1.21 4.94
CA GLU A 6 -13.41 -1.43 3.74
C GLU A 6 -12.51 -1.26 2.50
N PRO A 7 -12.58 -2.15 1.50
CA PRO A 7 -11.72 -2.09 0.31
C PRO A 7 -11.72 -0.71 -0.36
N GLU A 8 -12.86 -0.01 -0.31
CA GLU A 8 -12.98 1.33 -0.86
C GLU A 8 -12.18 2.39 -0.09
N THR A 9 -12.13 2.27 1.23
CA THR A 9 -11.33 3.15 2.08
C THR A 9 -9.84 2.91 1.82
N LEU A 10 -9.40 1.64 1.76
CA LEU A 10 -8.02 1.29 1.41
C LEU A 10 -7.63 1.81 0.03
N ARG A 11 -8.51 1.65 -0.97
CA ARG A 11 -8.32 2.18 -2.32
C ARG A 11 -8.05 3.68 -2.30
N LYS A 12 -8.91 4.47 -1.64
CA LYS A 12 -8.78 5.93 -1.58
C LYS A 12 -7.51 6.36 -0.86
N LEU A 13 -7.15 5.68 0.24
CA LEU A 13 -5.92 5.95 0.97
C LEU A 13 -4.68 5.69 0.11
N LEU A 14 -4.64 4.55 -0.59
CA LEU A 14 -3.56 4.22 -1.51
C LEU A 14 -3.50 5.21 -2.68
N LEU A 15 -4.64 5.53 -3.29
CA LEU A 15 -4.76 6.47 -4.39
C LEU A 15 -4.20 7.85 -4.01
N GLY A 16 -4.59 8.37 -2.84
CA GLY A 16 -4.05 9.61 -2.30
C GLY A 16 -2.56 9.52 -2.00
N ALA A 17 -2.10 8.41 -1.43
CA ALA A 17 -0.68 8.19 -1.13
C ALA A 17 0.18 8.26 -2.40
N LEU A 18 -0.21 7.57 -3.47
CA LEU A 18 0.47 7.59 -4.76
C LEU A 18 0.44 9.00 -5.39
N ARG A 19 -0.75 9.62 -5.46
CA ARG A 19 -0.97 10.93 -6.08
C ARG A 19 -0.11 12.04 -5.48
N PHE A 20 0.08 11.99 -4.16
CA PHE A 20 0.82 13.01 -3.40
C PHE A 20 2.23 12.57 -2.98
N GLY A 21 2.67 11.36 -3.34
CA GLY A 21 3.99 10.83 -2.95
C GLY A 21 4.13 10.64 -1.45
N LYS A 22 3.04 10.35 -0.75
CA LYS A 22 3.03 10.09 0.70
C LYS A 22 3.25 8.61 0.96
N PRO A 23 3.80 8.23 2.12
CA PRO A 23 3.86 6.83 2.50
C PRO A 23 2.45 6.24 2.67
N PHE A 24 2.24 5.03 2.15
CA PHE A 24 1.09 4.21 2.45
C PHE A 24 1.46 3.26 3.58
N VAL A 25 0.85 3.48 4.74
CA VAL A 25 1.19 2.79 5.99
C VAL A 25 0.03 1.88 6.38
N LEU A 26 0.29 0.58 6.51
CA LEU A 26 -0.63 -0.37 7.14
C LEU A 26 -0.11 -0.69 8.53
N ASP A 27 -0.86 -0.29 9.55
CA ASP A 27 -0.59 -0.67 10.93
C ASP A 27 -1.24 -2.02 11.21
N MET A 28 -0.42 -3.07 11.32
CA MET A 28 -0.86 -4.43 11.62
C MET A 28 -1.05 -4.66 13.12
N LEU A 29 -0.75 -3.68 13.98
CA LEU A 29 -0.87 -3.76 15.43
C LEU A 29 -0.20 -5.04 15.98
N SER A 30 -0.96 -5.88 16.68
CA SER A 30 -0.55 -7.17 17.21
C SER A 30 -1.04 -8.35 16.35
N LEU A 31 -1.52 -8.10 15.13
CA LEU A 31 -1.88 -9.17 14.21
C LEU A 31 -0.62 -9.86 13.69
N THR A 32 -0.76 -11.15 13.37
CA THR A 32 0.27 -11.88 12.64
C THR A 32 0.52 -11.19 11.31
N LEU A 33 1.77 -10.81 11.03
CA LEU A 33 2.23 -10.35 9.72
C LEU A 33 2.28 -11.57 8.78
N ASP A 34 1.12 -12.03 8.35
CA ASP A 34 0.99 -13.15 7.44
C ASP A 34 0.77 -12.64 6.01
N GLU A 35 1.47 -13.23 5.04
CA GLU A 35 1.40 -12.80 3.64
C GLU A 35 0.01 -13.07 3.05
N ASP A 36 -0.62 -14.20 3.39
CA ASP A 36 -1.96 -14.56 2.89
C ASP A 36 -3.02 -13.62 3.48
N VAL A 37 -2.92 -13.29 4.77
CA VAL A 37 -3.81 -12.30 5.41
C VAL A 37 -3.70 -10.93 4.74
N LEU A 38 -2.50 -10.51 4.34
CA LEU A 38 -2.30 -9.26 3.60
C LEU A 38 -2.86 -9.33 2.17
N ASN A 39 -2.73 -10.48 1.50
CA ASN A 39 -3.34 -10.68 0.19
C ASN A 39 -4.87 -10.62 0.29
N GLU A 40 -5.49 -11.30 1.26
CA GLU A 40 -6.93 -11.25 1.51
C GLU A 40 -7.44 -9.83 1.78
N LEU A 41 -6.65 -9.02 2.50
CA LEU A 41 -6.96 -7.61 2.78
C LEU A 41 -6.87 -6.72 1.52
N LEU A 42 -5.86 -6.94 0.68
CA LEU A 42 -5.49 -6.02 -0.41
C LEU A 42 -6.07 -6.41 -1.78
N ASP A 43 -6.29 -7.69 -2.05
CA ASP A 43 -6.81 -8.16 -3.34
C ASP A 43 -8.20 -7.61 -3.71
N PRO A 44 -9.13 -7.38 -2.75
CA PRO A 44 -10.40 -6.70 -3.04
C PRO A 44 -10.23 -5.26 -3.54
N VAL A 45 -9.08 -4.62 -3.30
CA VAL A 45 -8.76 -3.27 -3.79
C VAL A 45 -8.30 -3.32 -5.24
N LEU A 46 -7.33 -4.19 -5.52
CA LEU A 46 -6.78 -4.45 -6.83
C LEU A 46 -6.14 -5.85 -6.79
N PRO A 47 -6.39 -6.75 -7.76
CA PRO A 47 -5.80 -8.08 -7.74
C PRO A 47 -4.26 -8.04 -7.70
N SER A 48 -3.66 -8.84 -6.83
CA SER A 48 -2.21 -8.92 -6.61
C SER A 48 -1.58 -7.62 -6.12
N LEU A 49 -2.34 -6.78 -5.42
CA LEU A 49 -1.88 -5.47 -4.97
C LEU A 49 -0.66 -5.55 -4.05
N LEU A 50 -0.57 -6.54 -3.16
CA LEU A 50 0.62 -6.72 -2.31
C LEU A 50 1.90 -6.89 -3.15
N SER A 51 1.83 -7.74 -4.18
CA SER A 51 2.95 -7.95 -5.11
C SER A 51 3.34 -6.67 -5.84
N LEU A 52 2.35 -5.87 -6.28
CA LEU A 52 2.58 -4.58 -6.95
C LEU A 52 3.20 -3.54 -6.01
N LEU A 53 2.82 -3.54 -4.73
CA LEU A 53 3.41 -2.68 -3.70
C LEU A 53 4.86 -3.06 -3.42
N LEU A 54 5.13 -4.35 -3.16
CA LEU A 54 6.46 -4.86 -2.84
C LEU A 54 7.45 -4.68 -4.01
N SER A 55 6.98 -4.83 -5.26
CA SER A 55 7.79 -4.62 -6.46
C SER A 55 7.88 -3.15 -6.91
N LYS A 56 7.22 -2.21 -6.21
CA LYS A 56 7.01 -0.81 -6.63
C LYS A 56 6.28 -0.62 -7.97
N ARG A 57 5.86 -1.69 -8.66
CA ARG A 57 5.14 -1.62 -9.94
C ARG A 57 3.80 -0.91 -9.85
N ILE A 58 3.21 -0.81 -8.65
CA ILE A 58 2.01 0.01 -8.44
C ILE A 58 2.19 1.47 -8.89
N CYS A 59 3.43 1.98 -8.89
CA CYS A 59 3.76 3.33 -9.35
C CYS A 59 3.74 3.50 -10.88
N GLU A 60 3.58 2.44 -11.67
CA GLU A 60 3.45 2.55 -13.12
C GLU A 60 2.00 2.90 -13.50
N GLU A 61 1.83 3.73 -14.54
CA GLU A 61 0.52 4.25 -14.96
C GLU A 61 -0.51 3.15 -15.22
N GLN A 62 -0.10 2.08 -15.89
CA GLN A 62 -0.94 0.91 -16.17
C GLN A 62 -1.48 0.20 -14.93
N HIS A 63 -0.88 0.44 -13.75
CA HIS A 63 -1.27 -0.13 -12.48
C HIS A 63 -2.07 0.86 -11.62
N TYR A 64 -1.54 2.06 -11.33
CA TYR A 64 -2.29 3.01 -10.47
C TYR A 64 -3.56 3.55 -11.14
N SER A 65 -3.61 3.63 -12.48
CA SER A 65 -4.81 4.11 -13.19
C SER A 65 -6.04 3.26 -12.91
N LYS A 66 -5.85 1.97 -12.61
CA LYS A 66 -6.91 1.02 -12.24
C LYS A 66 -7.55 1.32 -10.88
N LEU A 67 -6.89 2.11 -10.03
CA LEU A 67 -7.43 2.54 -8.74
C LEU A 67 -8.36 3.74 -8.89
N ILE A 68 -8.31 4.48 -10.00
CA ILE A 68 -9.09 5.70 -10.23
C ILE A 68 -10.52 5.31 -10.63
N ARG A 69 -11.50 5.94 -10.00
CA ARG A 69 -12.92 5.79 -10.35
C ARG A 69 -13.48 7.12 -10.87
N PRO A 70 -14.51 7.09 -11.73
CA PRO A 70 -15.18 8.30 -12.21
C PRO A 70 -15.72 9.21 -11.10
N SER A 71 -16.00 8.64 -9.92
CA SER A 71 -16.54 9.35 -8.76
C SER A 71 -15.48 10.03 -7.87
N ASP A 72 -14.18 9.85 -8.14
CA ASP A 72 -13.12 10.33 -7.24
C ASP A 72 -12.84 11.83 -7.33
N GLY A 73 -13.37 12.50 -8.37
CA GLY A 73 -13.13 13.92 -8.63
C GLY A 73 -12.01 14.17 -9.61
N ASP A 74 -12.02 15.36 -10.22
CA ASP A 74 -11.10 15.76 -11.29
C ASP A 74 -9.64 15.79 -10.84
N GLU A 75 -9.38 15.95 -9.54
CA GLU A 75 -8.03 16.01 -8.96
C GLU A 75 -7.21 14.72 -9.12
N TYR A 76 -7.88 13.59 -9.40
CA TYR A 76 -7.26 12.30 -9.69
C TYR A 76 -7.12 12.01 -11.18
N GLY A 77 -7.51 12.94 -12.06
CA GLY A 77 -7.33 12.81 -13.51
C GLY A 77 -5.87 12.52 -13.87
N LEU A 78 -5.65 11.60 -14.82
CA LEU A 78 -4.32 11.07 -15.18
C LEU A 78 -3.29 12.16 -15.53
N THR A 79 -3.73 13.26 -16.12
CA THR A 79 -2.87 14.40 -16.49
C THR A 79 -2.28 15.16 -15.29
N LEU A 80 -2.83 14.97 -14.09
CA LEU A 80 -2.40 15.63 -12.86
C LEU A 80 -1.36 14.83 -12.07
N TRP A 81 -1.02 13.63 -12.53
CA TRP A 81 -0.02 12.76 -11.91
C TRP A 81 1.38 13.23 -12.26
N LYS A 82 2.25 13.28 -11.25
CA LYS A 82 3.64 13.73 -11.40
C LYS A 82 4.57 12.57 -11.09
N THR A 83 5.41 12.19 -12.05
CA THR A 83 6.42 11.13 -11.87
C THR A 83 7.25 11.33 -10.61
N ARG A 84 7.64 12.57 -10.33
CA ARG A 84 8.38 12.94 -9.12
C ARG A 84 7.67 12.56 -7.81
N ASN A 85 6.34 12.61 -7.74
CA ASN A 85 5.62 12.20 -6.53
C ASN A 85 5.71 10.69 -6.32
N LEU A 86 5.62 9.92 -7.41
CA LEU A 86 5.68 8.46 -7.38
C LEU A 86 7.07 7.95 -6.96
N GLU A 87 8.13 8.71 -7.21
CA GLU A 87 9.48 8.43 -6.72
C GLU A 87 9.56 8.46 -5.18
N TYR A 88 8.80 9.36 -4.53
CA TYR A 88 8.74 9.49 -3.07
C TYR A 88 7.74 8.56 -2.38
N PHE A 89 6.98 7.77 -3.13
CA PHE A 89 6.06 6.79 -2.57
C PHE A 89 6.82 5.67 -1.84
N HIS A 90 6.34 5.33 -0.64
CA HIS A 90 6.84 4.24 0.18
C HIS A 90 5.67 3.41 0.69
N PHE A 91 5.80 2.08 0.66
CA PHE A 91 4.91 1.16 1.35
C PHE A 91 5.53 0.76 2.68
N VAL A 92 4.79 0.90 3.78
CA VAL A 92 5.28 0.63 5.13
C VAL A 92 4.30 -0.28 5.86
N LEU A 93 4.82 -1.36 6.42
CA LEU A 93 4.11 -2.19 7.39
C LEU A 93 4.61 -1.86 8.79
N LEU A 94 3.69 -1.48 9.68
CA LEU A 94 3.97 -1.31 11.10
C LEU A 94 3.45 -2.53 11.86
N SER A 95 4.23 -2.99 12.83
CA SER A 95 3.85 -4.13 13.67
C SER A 95 4.51 -4.05 15.03
N LYS A 96 3.87 -4.67 16.02
CA LYS A 96 4.41 -4.86 17.38
C LYS A 96 5.09 -6.22 17.56
N LEU A 97 5.23 -7.01 16.49
CA LEU A 97 5.93 -8.29 16.57
C LEU A 97 7.41 -8.07 16.93
N PRO A 98 7.97 -8.86 17.86
CA PRO A 98 9.38 -8.71 18.27
C PRO A 98 10.36 -9.09 17.16
N LEU A 99 9.94 -9.97 16.25
CA LEU A 99 10.69 -10.43 15.10
C LEU A 99 9.78 -10.40 13.88
N ALA A 100 10.32 -9.89 12.77
CA ALA A 100 9.64 -9.93 11.49
C ALA A 100 9.67 -11.37 10.93
N PRO A 101 8.59 -11.83 10.28
CA PRO A 101 8.57 -13.11 9.60
C PRO A 101 9.49 -13.11 8.38
N GLU A 102 9.91 -14.30 7.93
CA GLU A 102 10.92 -14.48 6.88
C GLU A 102 10.55 -13.78 5.57
N TRP A 103 9.28 -13.87 5.14
CA TRP A 103 8.83 -13.21 3.93
C TRP A 103 9.01 -11.67 3.99
N CYS A 104 8.88 -11.06 5.17
CA CYS A 104 9.16 -9.64 5.35
C CYS A 104 10.65 -9.37 5.25
N THR A 105 11.51 -10.21 5.85
CA THR A 105 12.96 -10.02 5.78
C THR A 105 13.50 -10.17 4.37
N ASP A 106 12.85 -10.97 3.53
CA ASP A 106 13.24 -11.19 2.14
C ASP A 106 12.80 -10.06 1.20
N LYS A 107 11.61 -9.47 1.45
CA LYS A 107 10.94 -8.55 0.53
C LYS A 107 10.94 -7.10 1.00
N MET A 108 11.32 -6.81 2.24
CA MET A 108 11.23 -5.49 2.84
C MET A 108 12.46 -5.13 3.67
N PHE A 109 12.71 -3.82 3.84
CA PHE A 109 13.69 -3.35 4.81
C PHE A 109 13.10 -3.37 6.22
N ILE A 110 13.77 -4.06 7.15
CA ILE A 110 13.34 -4.13 8.54
C ILE A 110 13.96 -2.98 9.34
N VAL A 111 13.11 -2.11 9.88
CA VAL A 111 13.51 -1.04 10.79
C VAL A 111 13.01 -1.38 12.19
N LYS A 112 13.93 -1.63 13.12
CA LYS A 112 13.60 -1.82 14.54
C LYS A 112 13.69 -0.49 15.26
N VAL A 113 12.60 -0.08 15.90
CA VAL A 113 12.60 1.07 16.79
C VAL A 113 12.99 0.58 18.18
N ALA A 114 14.17 0.97 18.66
CA ALA A 114 14.57 0.70 20.04
C ALA A 114 13.74 1.61 20.96
N SER A 115 13.03 1.00 21.90
CA SER A 115 12.35 1.67 23.02
C SER A 115 13.21 1.58 24.27
#